data_AF-A0A484ZTI2-F1
#
_entry.id   AF-A0A484ZTI2-F1
#
_cell.length_a   1.000
_cell.length_b   1.000
_cell.length_c   1.000
_cell.angle_alpha   90.00
_cell.angle_beta   90.00
_cell.angle_gamma   90.00
#
_symmetry.space_group_name_H-M   'P 1'
#
loop_
_entity.id
_entity.type
_entity.pdbx_description
1 polymer ?
#
loop_
_entity_poly.entity_id
_entity_poly.type
_entity_poly.pdbx_seq_one_letter_code
_entity_poly.pdbx_strand_id
1 'polypeptide(L)' 'MSFIAIIPARYASTRLPGKPLADIAGKPMVVHVMERALESGCISSYCGDRPP' A
#
# COMPACT_ATOMS: atom_id res chain seq x y z
N MET A 1 -4.02 19.24 10.16
CA MET A 1 -3.02 18.36 10.80
C MET A 1 -2.32 17.60 9.68
N SER A 2 -1.02 17.76 9.52
CA SER A 2 -0.23 17.02 8.51
C SER A 2 0.23 15.68 9.07
N PHE A 3 -0.03 14.57 8.38
CA PHE A 3 0.47 13.25 8.78
C PHE A 3 1.00 12.47 7.58
N ILE A 4 1.83 11.46 7.88
CA ILE A 4 2.48 10.57 6.91
C ILE A 4 1.86 9.19 7.07
N ALA A 5 1.45 8.58 5.97
CA ALA A 5 0.92 7.22 5.92
C ALA A 5 2.02 6.27 5.44
N ILE A 6 2.26 5.20 6.20
CA ILE A 6 3.19 4.14 5.82
C ILE A 6 2.36 2.92 5.43
N ILE A 7 2.50 2.49 4.18
CA ILE A 7 1.78 1.33 3.63
C ILE A 7 2.76 0.15 3.60
N PRO A 8 2.66 -0.81 4.53
CA PRO A 8 3.55 -1.98 4.55
C PRO A 8 3.18 -2.92 3.39
N ALA A 9 4.07 -3.05 2.42
CA ALA A 9 3.84 -3.81 1.20
C ALA A 9 4.50 -5.18 1.22
N ARG A 10 4.28 -5.95 2.30
CA ARG A 10 4.95 -7.25 2.49
C ARG A 10 4.65 -8.24 1.37
N TYR A 11 5.63 -8.51 0.54
CA TYR A 11 5.51 -9.44 -0.60
C TYR A 11 5.27 -10.91 -0.16
N ALA A 12 5.80 -11.30 1.00
CA ALA A 12 5.81 -12.69 1.50
C ALA A 12 4.48 -13.19 2.12
N SER A 13 3.32 -12.72 1.64
CA SER A 13 2.04 -13.22 2.12
C SER A 13 1.75 -14.63 1.58
N THR A 14 1.66 -15.62 2.46
CA THR A 14 1.38 -17.02 2.08
C THR A 14 -0.10 -17.28 1.77
N ARG A 15 -1.01 -16.44 2.26
CA ARG A 15 -2.46 -16.54 2.01
C ARG A 15 -2.91 -15.87 0.72
N LEU A 16 -2.15 -14.89 0.23
CA LEU A 16 -2.40 -14.22 -1.03
C LEU A 16 -1.04 -13.86 -1.65
N PRO A 17 -0.45 -14.76 -2.46
CA PRO A 17 0.89 -14.54 -2.99
C PRO A 17 0.93 -13.26 -3.83
N GLY A 18 1.95 -12.43 -3.61
CA GLY A 18 2.06 -11.14 -4.31
C GLY A 18 0.98 -10.13 -3.94
N LYS A 19 0.31 -10.28 -2.78
CA LYS A 19 -0.78 -9.41 -2.28
C LYS A 19 -0.63 -7.91 -2.58
N PRO A 20 0.53 -7.27 -2.38
CA PRO A 20 0.69 -5.85 -2.68
C PRO A 20 0.54 -5.51 -4.18
N LEU A 21 1.02 -6.39 -5.05
CA LEU A 21 0.96 -6.25 -6.51
C LEU A 21 -0.23 -6.99 -7.13
N ALA A 22 -1.04 -7.66 -6.32
CA ALA A 22 -2.22 -8.36 -6.79
C ALA A 22 -3.17 -7.36 -7.45
N ASP A 23 -3.60 -7.69 -8.67
CA ASP A 23 -4.59 -6.89 -9.39
C ASP A 23 -5.94 -7.03 -8.70
N ILE A 24 -6.50 -5.89 -8.32
CA ILE A 24 -7.84 -5.76 -7.79
C ILE A 24 -8.57 -4.75 -8.68
N ALA A 25 -9.58 -5.21 -9.42
CA ALA A 25 -10.40 -4.36 -10.27
C ALA A 25 -9.60 -3.47 -11.25
N GLY A 26 -8.52 -3.99 -11.83
CA GLY A 26 -7.69 -3.31 -12.83
C GLY A 26 -6.59 -2.41 -12.26
N LYS A 27 -6.37 -2.44 -10.94
CA LYS A 27 -5.27 -1.72 -10.27
C LYS A 27 -4.62 -2.57 -9.18
N PRO A 28 -3.32 -2.45 -8.94
CA PRO A 28 -2.65 -3.16 -7.83
C PRO A 28 -3.22 -2.77 -6.47
N MET A 29 -3.31 -3.72 -5.53
CA MET A 29 -3.78 -3.49 -4.15
C MET A 29 -3.14 -2.25 -3.50
N VAL A 30 -1.82 -2.07 -3.64
CA VAL A 30 -1.12 -0.92 -3.04
C VAL A 30 -1.58 0.42 -3.60
N VAL A 31 -1.98 0.48 -4.86
CA VAL A 31 -2.49 1.71 -5.49
C VAL A 31 -3.83 2.08 -4.88
N HIS A 32 -4.70 1.10 -4.63
CA HIS A 32 -5.97 1.37 -3.92
C HIS A 32 -5.75 1.94 -2.52
N VAL A 33 -4.78 1.40 -1.76
CA VAL A 33 -4.47 1.90 -0.41
C VAL A 33 -3.86 3.30 -0.46
N MET A 34 -3.00 3.58 -1.46
CA MET A 34 -2.43 4.90 -1.69
C MET A 34 -3.52 5.94 -2.00
N GLU A 35 -4.45 5.63 -2.89
CA GLU A 35 -5.57 6.53 -3.23
C GLU A 35 -6.41 6.88 -1.99
N ARG A 36 -6.75 5.89 -1.15
CA ARG A 36 -7.46 6.13 0.11
C ARG A 36 -6.63 6.94 1.13
N ALA A 37 -5.33 6.71 1.19
CA ALA A 37 -4.44 7.49 2.06
C ALA A 37 -4.42 8.98 1.63
N LEU A 38 -4.39 9.26 0.33
CA LEU A 38 -4.46 10.62 -0.19
C LEU A 38 -5.82 11.29 0.14
N GLU A 39 -6.93 10.57 -0.02
CA GLU A 39 -8.27 11.06 0.36
C GLU A 39 -8.39 11.41 1.85
N SER A 40 -7.64 10.71 2.72
CA SER A 40 -7.62 11.01 4.16
C SER A 40 -6.87 12.29 4.56
N GLY A 41 -6.25 12.99 3.59
CA GLY A 41 -5.48 14.21 3.84
C GLY A 41 -4.02 13.98 4.21
N CYS A 42 -3.48 12.78 3.90
CA CYS A 42 -2.08 12.45 4.10
C CYS A 42 -1.17 13.24 3.15
N ILE A 43 -0.05 13.77 3.65
CA ILE A 43 0.90 14.57 2.86
C ILE A 43 1.87 13.70 2.06
N SER A 44 2.20 12.51 2.58
CA SER A 44 3.13 11.59 1.92
C SER A 44 2.81 10.14 2.27
N SER A 45 2.63 9.31 1.23
CA SER A 45 2.44 7.87 1.37
C SER A 45 3.69 7.13 0.89
N TYR A 46 4.36 6.41 1.79
CA TYR A 46 5.48 5.54 1.43
C TYR A 46 5.02 4.09 1.39
N CYS A 47 5.25 3.43 0.25
CA CYS A 47 5.03 2.01 0.06
C CYS A 47 6.39 1.31 0.13
N GLY A 48 6.63 0.51 1.16
CA GLY A 48 7.94 -0.11 1.38
C GLY A 48 7.84 -1.52 1.94
N ASP A 49 8.66 -2.41 1.41
CA ASP A 49 9.09 -3.63 2.08
C ASP A 49 10.22 -3.27 3.04
N ARG A 50 10.09 -3.63 4.32
CA ARG A 50 11.25 -3.61 5.21
C ARG A 50 12.18 -4.73 4.71
N PRO A 51 13.45 -4.47 4.35
CA PRO A 51 14.39 -5.56 4.09
C PRO A 51 14.52 -6.41 5.37
N PRO A 52 14.83 -7.72 5.24
CA PRO A 52 15.02 -8.60 6.38
C PRO A 52 16.03 -8.05 7.39
#